data_AF-A0A093JVH3-F1
#
_entry.id   AF-A0A093JVH3-F1
#
_cell.length_a   1.000
_cell.length_b   1.000
_cell.length_c   1.000
_cell.angle_alpha   90.00
_cell.angle_beta   90.00
_cell.angle_gamma   90.00
#
_symmetry.space_group_name_H-M   'P 1'
#
loop_
_entity.id
_entity.type
_entity.pdbx_description
1 polymer ?
#
loop_
_entity_poly.entity_id
_entity_poly.type
_entity_poly.pdbx_seq_one_letter_code
_entity_poly.pdbx_strand_id
1 'polypeptide(L)'
;SPSVALENVQHFNAKCLCMLLENVSGLIAHDDFRVEMIPEINAAVATFTESTDAEEFVKKCAENKRIKKFKITARLLEVTHSIKAENIPASVSMDYITVYFESTRNGGGPVSDIQLLPEEHSAIITFCDPKGNA
;
A
#
# COMPACT_ATOMS: atom_id res chain seq x y z
N SER A 1 -5.74 -3.59 -9.27
CA SER A 1 -4.29 -3.52 -9.48
C SER A 1 -3.51 -4.23 -8.38
N PRO A 2 -2.71 -5.26 -8.71
CA PRO A 2 -1.86 -5.94 -7.74
C PRO A 2 -0.66 -5.06 -7.36
N SER A 3 -0.18 -5.19 -6.12
CA SER A 3 0.92 -4.38 -5.60
C SER A 3 1.96 -5.23 -4.88
N VAL A 4 3.22 -4.81 -4.94
CA VAL A 4 4.36 -5.46 -4.28
C VAL A 4 5.05 -4.45 -3.39
N ALA A 5 5.21 -4.82 -2.12
CA ALA A 5 6.03 -4.08 -1.18
C ALA A 5 7.50 -4.47 -1.36
N LEU A 6 8.36 -3.46 -1.47
CA LEU A 6 9.80 -3.57 -1.56
C LEU A 6 10.41 -2.93 -0.30
N GLU A 7 11.20 -3.69 0.46
CA GLU A 7 11.85 -3.19 1.67
C GLU A 7 13.37 -3.12 1.47
N ASN A 8 14.05 -2.34 2.31
CA ASN A 8 15.50 -2.06 2.22
C ASN A 8 15.91 -1.27 0.96
N VAL A 9 15.09 -0.31 0.54
CA VAL A 9 15.32 0.50 -0.67
C VAL A 9 15.94 1.87 -0.40
N GLN A 10 16.42 2.16 0.82
CA GLN A 10 16.98 3.45 1.23
C GLN A 10 18.16 3.96 0.38
N HIS A 11 18.82 3.07 -0.35
CA HIS A 11 19.94 3.41 -1.22
C HIS A 11 19.51 3.84 -2.62
N PHE A 12 18.21 3.83 -2.91
CA PHE A 12 17.65 4.15 -4.22
C PHE A 12 16.79 5.41 -4.16
N ASN A 13 16.93 6.26 -5.17
CA ASN A 13 15.86 7.19 -5.53
C ASN A 13 14.84 6.47 -6.42
N ALA A 14 13.65 7.07 -6.60
CA ALA A 14 12.58 6.48 -7.39
C ALA A 14 13.01 6.06 -8.81
N LYS A 15 13.77 6.91 -9.51
CA LYS A 15 14.23 6.62 -10.87
C LYS A 15 15.19 5.42 -10.93
N CYS A 16 16.14 5.34 -10.01
CA CYS A 16 17.07 4.22 -9.92
C CYS A 16 16.36 2.92 -9.55
N LEU A 17 15.36 2.98 -8.67
CA LEU A 17 14.55 1.83 -8.33
C LEU A 17 13.72 1.36 -9.53
N CYS A 18 13.04 2.26 -10.24
CA CYS A 18 12.30 1.93 -11.47
C CYS A 18 13.20 1.20 -12.47
N MET A 19 14.37 1.75 -12.80
CA MET A 19 15.31 1.09 -13.72
C MET A 19 15.75 -0.31 -13.25
N LEU A 20 15.90 -0.53 -11.94
CA LEU A 20 16.21 -1.85 -11.41
C LEU A 20 15.02 -2.81 -11.62
N LEU A 21 13.80 -2.36 -11.32
CA LEU A 21 12.60 -3.18 -11.45
C LEU A 21 12.29 -3.52 -12.92
N GLU A 22 12.45 -2.57 -13.84
CA GLU A 22 12.35 -2.80 -15.30
C GLU A 22 13.31 -3.91 -15.75
N ASN A 23 14.57 -3.84 -15.30
CA ASN A 23 15.58 -4.87 -15.61
C ASN A 23 15.28 -6.24 -14.99
N VAL A 24 14.57 -6.28 -13.85
CA VAL A 24 14.19 -7.54 -13.19
C VAL A 24 13.01 -8.19 -13.92
N SER A 25 12.02 -7.39 -14.29
CA SER A 25 10.71 -7.88 -14.73
C SER A 25 10.59 -8.00 -16.25
N GLY A 26 11.31 -7.14 -16.99
CA GLY A 26 11.09 -6.88 -18.42
C GLY A 26 9.92 -5.93 -18.70
N LEU A 27 9.35 -5.32 -17.66
CA LEU A 27 8.24 -4.36 -17.75
C LEU A 27 8.74 -2.92 -17.86
N ILE A 28 7.87 -2.02 -18.28
CA ILE A 28 8.15 -0.60 -18.47
C ILE A 28 7.49 0.23 -17.36
N ALA A 29 8.29 1.06 -16.67
CA ALA A 29 7.76 1.96 -15.67
C ALA A 29 6.84 3.00 -16.32
N HIS A 30 5.78 3.41 -15.60
CA HIS A 30 4.67 4.27 -16.04
C HIS A 30 3.62 3.60 -16.94
N ASP A 31 3.99 2.59 -17.72
CA ASP A 31 3.06 1.83 -18.58
C ASP A 31 2.52 0.60 -17.85
N ASP A 32 3.42 -0.25 -17.35
CA ASP A 32 3.06 -1.52 -16.70
C ASP A 32 2.99 -1.41 -15.18
N PHE A 33 3.73 -0.48 -14.59
CA PHE A 33 3.74 -0.27 -13.14
C PHE A 33 4.16 1.14 -12.74
N ARG A 34 3.81 1.51 -11.52
CA ARG A 34 4.23 2.75 -10.85
C ARG A 34 4.90 2.42 -9.54
N VAL A 35 5.85 3.26 -9.12
CA VAL A 35 6.57 3.10 -7.85
C VAL A 35 6.34 4.31 -6.97
N GLU A 36 5.90 4.06 -5.75
CA GLU A 36 5.79 5.06 -4.68
C GLU A 36 6.86 4.76 -3.63
N MET A 37 7.68 5.74 -3.29
CA MET A 37 8.71 5.60 -2.25
C MET A 37 8.10 5.94 -0.89
N ILE A 38 8.46 5.18 0.15
CA ILE A 38 8.07 5.42 1.54
C ILE A 38 9.36 5.49 2.39
N PRO A 39 10.10 6.62 2.32
CA PRO A 39 11.41 6.74 2.95
C PRO A 39 11.40 6.55 4.47
N GLU A 40 10.28 6.86 5.13
CA GLU A 40 10.09 6.79 6.58
C GLU A 40 10.33 5.38 7.13
N ILE A 41 10.05 4.36 6.31
CA ILE A 41 10.23 2.94 6.65
C ILE A 41 11.19 2.24 5.69
N ASN A 42 11.98 3.00 4.91
CA ASN A 42 12.92 2.48 3.92
C ASN A 42 12.29 1.52 2.91
N ALA A 43 11.03 1.78 2.52
CA ALA A 43 10.25 0.92 1.65
C ALA A 43 9.83 1.64 0.36
N ALA A 44 9.30 0.87 -0.58
CA ALA A 44 8.57 1.36 -1.74
C ALA A 44 7.45 0.38 -2.09
N VAL A 45 6.41 0.88 -2.76
CA VAL A 45 5.32 0.08 -3.30
C VAL A 45 5.36 0.16 -4.82
N ALA A 46 5.43 -1.00 -5.46
CA ALA A 46 5.25 -1.14 -6.90
C ALA A 46 3.82 -1.58 -7.18
N THR A 47 3.03 -0.72 -7.82
CA THR A 47 1.63 -0.99 -8.20
C THR A 47 1.57 -1.27 -9.69
N PHE A 48 1.13 -2.47 -10.06
CA PHE A 48 1.11 -2.94 -11.44
C PHE A 48 -0.26 -2.78 -12.09
N THR A 49 -0.29 -2.77 -13.42
CA THR A 49 -1.53 -2.92 -14.20
C THR A 49 -2.18 -4.27 -13.94
N GLU A 50 -3.50 -4.38 -14.12
CA GLU A 50 -4.24 -5.62 -13.82
C GLU A 50 -3.84 -6.82 -14.67
N SER A 51 -3.22 -6.59 -15.82
CA SER A 51 -2.69 -7.64 -16.69
C SER A 51 -1.37 -8.25 -16.21
N THR A 52 -0.73 -7.67 -15.19
CA THR A 52 0.60 -8.07 -14.75
C THR A 52 0.54 -9.10 -13.61
N ASP A 53 1.28 -10.18 -13.76
CA ASP A 53 1.45 -11.20 -12.71
C ASP A 53 2.48 -10.72 -11.66
N ALA A 54 1.96 -10.23 -10.53
CA ALA A 54 2.78 -9.74 -9.42
C ALA A 54 3.47 -10.88 -8.64
N GLU A 55 2.94 -12.10 -8.64
CA GLU A 55 3.60 -13.25 -8.01
C GLU A 55 4.86 -13.64 -8.78
N GLU A 56 4.77 -13.67 -10.10
CA GLU A 56 5.90 -13.91 -10.97
C GLU A 56 6.97 -12.83 -10.81
N PHE A 57 6.57 -11.56 -10.65
CA PHE A 57 7.49 -10.47 -10.33
C PHE A 57 8.26 -10.74 -9.02
N VAL A 58 7.57 -11.15 -7.96
CA VAL A 58 8.20 -11.46 -6.66
C VAL A 58 9.22 -12.60 -6.81
N LYS A 59 8.91 -13.64 -7.58
CA LYS A 59 9.86 -14.73 -7.89
C LYS A 59 11.10 -14.21 -8.63
N LYS A 60 10.92 -13.40 -9.67
CA LYS A 60 12.04 -12.77 -10.41
C LYS A 60 12.91 -11.90 -9.50
N CYS A 61 12.31 -11.14 -8.58
CA CYS A 61 13.05 -10.39 -7.57
C CYS A 61 13.90 -11.32 -6.69
N ALA A 62 13.32 -12.42 -6.20
CA ALA A 62 14.00 -13.41 -5.38
C ALA A 62 15.16 -14.13 -6.09
N GLU A 63 15.22 -14.11 -7.43
CA GLU A 63 16.31 -14.69 -8.22
C GLU A 63 17.37 -13.66 -8.63
N ASN A 64 17.01 -12.38 -8.72
CA ASN A 64 17.86 -11.34 -9.27
C ASN A 64 19.09 -11.03 -8.40
N LYS A 65 20.28 -11.04 -9.02
CA LYS A 65 21.57 -10.82 -8.34
C LYS A 65 21.70 -9.45 -7.69
N ARG A 66 21.17 -8.39 -8.31
CA ARG A 66 21.25 -7.02 -7.76
C ARG A 66 20.29 -6.87 -6.57
N ILE A 67 19.07 -7.37 -6.67
CA ILE A 67 18.10 -7.41 -5.56
C ILE A 67 18.74 -8.08 -4.33
N LYS A 68 19.33 -9.28 -4.51
CA LYS A 68 20.06 -9.99 -3.45
C LYS A 68 21.24 -9.19 -2.89
N LYS A 69 22.05 -8.57 -3.76
CA LYS A 69 23.21 -7.77 -3.35
C LYS A 69 22.83 -6.62 -2.42
N PHE A 70 21.72 -5.94 -2.74
CA PHE A 70 21.20 -4.84 -1.92
C PHE A 70 20.28 -5.30 -0.79
N LYS A 71 20.06 -6.62 -0.65
CA LYS A 71 19.15 -7.22 0.35
C LYS A 71 17.73 -6.66 0.28
N ILE A 72 17.28 -6.28 -0.91
CA ILE A 72 15.91 -5.86 -1.13
C ILE A 72 15.02 -7.10 -1.00
N THR A 73 13.99 -7.00 -0.18
CA THR A 73 12.93 -8.02 -0.11
C THR A 73 11.74 -7.54 -0.93
N ALA A 74 11.08 -8.46 -1.62
CA ALA A 74 9.88 -8.19 -2.38
C ALA A 74 8.79 -9.15 -1.88
N ARG A 75 7.61 -8.63 -1.57
CA ARG A 75 6.45 -9.43 -1.16
C ARG A 75 5.18 -8.82 -1.71
N LEU A 76 4.18 -9.66 -1.99
CA LEU A 76 2.86 -9.15 -2.32
C LEU A 76 2.35 -8.27 -1.18
N LEU A 77 1.79 -7.12 -1.54
CA LEU A 77 1.12 -6.26 -0.60
C LEU A 77 -0.33 -6.75 -0.46
N GLU A 78 -0.68 -7.15 0.76
CA GLU A 78 -2.02 -7.60 1.09
C GLU A 78 -3.01 -6.45 0.99
N VAL A 79 -4.23 -6.76 0.59
CA VAL A 79 -5.31 -5.76 0.61
C VAL A 79 -5.78 -5.60 2.05
N THR A 80 -5.63 -4.39 2.59
CA THR A 80 -6.13 -4.07 3.93
C THR A 80 -7.62 -3.76 3.90
N HIS A 81 -8.34 -4.22 4.90
CA HIS A 81 -9.72 -3.82 5.17
C HIS A 81 -9.78 -2.68 6.19
N SER A 82 -8.65 -2.32 6.78
CA SER A 82 -8.58 -1.35 7.86
C SER A 82 -7.72 -0.16 7.50
N ILE A 83 -8.19 1.01 7.92
CA ILE A 83 -7.45 2.28 7.85
C ILE A 83 -7.28 2.83 9.25
N LYS A 84 -6.24 3.64 9.45
CA LYS A 84 -6.12 4.49 10.64
C LYS A 84 -6.48 5.92 10.26
N ALA A 85 -7.51 6.47 10.88
CA ALA A 85 -7.85 7.88 10.79
C ALA A 85 -7.22 8.61 11.98
N GLU A 86 -6.40 9.62 11.69
CA GLU A 86 -5.67 10.40 12.70
C GLU A 86 -6.25 11.80 12.86
N ASN A 87 -5.86 12.50 13.93
CA ASN A 87 -6.34 13.84 14.29
C ASN A 87 -7.86 13.91 14.55
N ILE A 88 -8.42 12.86 15.14
CA ILE A 88 -9.82 12.80 15.55
C ILE A 88 -10.00 13.59 16.85
N PRO A 89 -10.78 14.68 16.87
CA PRO A 89 -11.06 15.44 18.09
C PRO A 89 -11.82 14.58 19.11
N ALA A 90 -11.52 14.74 20.40
CA ALA A 90 -12.17 14.00 21.48
C ALA A 90 -13.70 14.19 21.57
N SER A 91 -14.24 15.24 20.93
CA SER A 91 -15.68 15.51 20.87
C SER A 91 -16.41 14.71 19.78
N VAL A 92 -15.69 14.05 18.86
CA VAL A 92 -16.30 13.26 17.78
C VAL A 92 -16.74 11.91 18.33
N SER A 93 -18.03 11.58 18.17
CA SER A 93 -18.58 10.29 18.58
C SER A 93 -18.25 9.19 17.58
N MET A 94 -18.26 7.95 18.05
CA MET A 94 -18.14 6.76 17.19
C MET A 94 -19.21 6.76 16.09
N ASP A 95 -20.47 7.09 16.41
CA ASP A 95 -21.56 7.17 15.42
C ASP A 95 -21.26 8.14 14.29
N TYR A 96 -20.61 9.28 14.60
CA TYR A 96 -20.22 10.24 13.58
C TYR A 96 -19.10 9.68 12.67
N ILE A 97 -18.13 8.99 13.26
CA ILE A 97 -17.05 8.31 12.52
C ILE A 97 -17.67 7.27 11.57
N THR A 98 -18.59 6.44 12.07
CA THR A 98 -19.31 5.45 11.25
C THR A 98 -20.00 6.10 10.07
N VAL A 99 -20.88 7.09 10.31
CA VAL A 99 -21.62 7.76 9.23
C VAL A 99 -20.69 8.45 8.23
N TYR A 100 -19.58 9.02 8.69
CA TYR A 100 -18.60 9.65 7.81
C TYR A 100 -17.93 8.64 6.87
N PHE A 101 -17.47 7.50 7.39
CA PHE A 101 -16.76 6.47 6.63
C PHE A 101 -17.69 5.52 5.86
N GLU A 102 -18.98 5.44 6.21
CA GLU A 102 -20.00 4.74 5.42
C GLU A 102 -20.55 5.57 4.26
N SER A 103 -20.36 6.89 4.32
CA SER A 103 -20.87 7.80 3.29
C SER A 103 -20.12 7.61 1.96
N THR A 104 -20.85 7.17 0.94
CA THR A 104 -20.35 7.08 -0.45
C THR A 104 -19.92 8.43 -1.01
N ARG A 105 -20.46 9.55 -0.48
CA ARG A 105 -20.02 10.90 -0.85
C ARG A 105 -18.56 11.17 -0.47
N ASN A 106 -18.03 10.45 0.51
CA ASN A 106 -16.66 10.54 0.96
C ASN A 106 -15.77 9.42 0.37
N GLY A 107 -16.27 8.65 -0.60
CA GLY A 107 -15.60 7.44 -1.11
C GLY A 107 -15.61 6.28 -0.11
N GLY A 108 -16.52 6.34 0.87
CA GLY A 108 -16.66 5.36 1.93
C GLY A 108 -17.44 4.10 1.55
N GLY A 109 -17.60 3.20 2.50
CA GLY A 109 -18.34 1.95 2.36
C GLY A 109 -18.73 1.38 3.71
N PRO A 110 -19.52 0.29 3.74
CA PRO A 110 -20.02 -0.29 4.99
C PRO A 110 -18.88 -0.59 5.97
N VAL A 111 -19.02 -0.11 7.21
CA VAL A 111 -18.03 -0.29 8.28
C VAL A 111 -18.42 -1.50 9.12
N SER A 112 -17.47 -2.41 9.35
CA SER A 112 -17.68 -3.60 10.16
C SER A 112 -17.25 -3.40 11.62
N ASP A 113 -16.21 -2.59 11.85
CA ASP A 113 -15.69 -2.33 13.20
C ASP A 113 -15.01 -0.96 13.29
N ILE A 114 -15.01 -0.39 14.50
CA ILE A 114 -14.27 0.83 14.85
C ILE A 114 -13.58 0.65 16.18
N GLN A 115 -12.25 0.70 16.16
CA GLN A 115 -11.42 0.73 17.35
C GLN A 115 -10.91 2.15 17.59
N LEU A 116 -11.39 2.80 18.65
CA LEU A 116 -10.89 4.11 19.06
C LEU A 116 -9.51 3.98 19.75
N LEU A 117 -8.62 4.92 19.45
CA LEU A 117 -7.29 5.08 20.06
C LEU A 117 -7.20 6.50 20.66
N PRO A 118 -7.83 6.77 21.83
CA PRO A 118 -7.93 8.12 22.37
C PRO A 118 -6.57 8.76 22.70
N GLU A 119 -5.61 7.95 23.16
CA GLU A 119 -4.25 8.40 23.49
C GLU A 119 -3.49 8.90 22.25
N GLU A 120 -3.83 8.39 21.06
CA GLU A 120 -3.24 8.77 19.78
C GLU A 120 -4.10 9.75 18.99
N HIS A 121 -5.22 10.24 19.55
CA HIS A 121 -6.23 11.02 18.84
C HIS A 121 -6.63 10.39 17.50
N SER A 122 -6.81 9.07 17.49
CA SER A 122 -6.98 8.29 16.27
C SER A 122 -8.06 7.22 16.41
N ALA A 123 -8.47 6.64 15.28
CA ALA A 123 -9.31 5.44 15.25
C ALA A 123 -8.84 4.51 14.13
N ILE A 124 -8.96 3.21 14.36
CA ILE A 124 -8.86 2.20 13.30
C ILE A 124 -10.27 1.89 12.84
N ILE A 125 -10.54 2.07 11.54
CA ILE A 125 -11.82 1.80 10.89
C ILE A 125 -11.62 0.57 10.03
N THR A 126 -12.44 -0.46 10.23
CA THR A 126 -12.45 -1.67 9.41
C THR A 126 -13.70 -1.68 8.54
N PHE A 127 -13.52 -1.87 7.23
CA PHE A 127 -14.57 -1.96 6.24
C PHE A 127 -15.00 -3.41 6.01
N CYS A 128 -16.25 -3.60 5.58
CA CYS A 128 -16.75 -4.91 5.14
C CYS A 128 -16.10 -5.37 3.83
N ASP A 129 -15.84 -4.43 2.91
CA ASP A 129 -15.18 -4.69 1.62
C ASP A 129 -13.85 -3.93 1.57
N PRO A 130 -12.72 -4.58 1.25
CA PRO A 130 -11.43 -3.92 1.15
C PRO A 130 -11.32 -3.00 -0.07
N LYS A 131 -12.17 -3.22 -1.09
CA LYS A 131 -12.41 -2.25 -2.16
C LYS A 131 -13.57 -1.39 -1.69
N GLY A 132 -13.26 -0.22 -1.12
CA GLY A 132 -14.29 0.80 -0.92
C GLY A 132 -15.08 0.99 -2.23
N ASN A 133 -16.40 1.22 -2.14
CA ASN A 133 -17.24 1.45 -3.31
C ASN A 133 -16.90 2.82 -3.93
N ALA A 134 -15.77 2.92 -4.63
CA ALA A 134 -15.30 4.09 -5.34
C ALA A 134 -15.52 3.96 -6.86
#